data_AF-A0A3N9N1A4-F1
#
_entry.id   AF-A0A3N9N1A4-F1
#
_cell.length_a   1.000
_cell.length_b   1.000
_cell.length_c   1.000
_cell.angle_alpha   90.00
_cell.angle_beta   90.00
_cell.angle_gamma   90.00
#
_symmetry.space_group_name_H-M   'P 1'
#
loop_
_entity.id
_entity.type
_entity.pdbx_description
1 polymer ?
#
loop_
_entity_poly.entity_id
_entity_poly.type
_entity_poly.pdbx_seq_one_letter_code
_entity_poly.pdbx_strand_id
1 'polypeptide(L)'
;MRKALIIYSIIWLSFSCQPSVVKEVSVAEPKPLHDFPENLWISKKFETKIDTIFKYHDTAKEKLAWQDTLGAEIYFSLAFDLVSGLNDEDRTTLQYWAYFDSVFKFMTDEYEKIYFQENLAPEAEEIREEIADFEDFYFSDSLLYSDETLVDSSSGFPITLNKKVRLAIQYFQTRGRAIFTRWLERSGKYEDITKAIFKEIGLPEELVYVAMIESGFNPNARSYARAVGMWQFISATGRYYDLRNNWWFDERRDVIKASYAAARHLKDLYERFGDWYLALSGYNCNPKKVEYNMRCYNTRDFWQLKRLPRQTRNYVPTFLAATIIAKNPRQFGFYVEKEKPVKFDSVVMSESVDLNVIARLTDTTYSCIRDLNPSVLRWVTPPGISDFNLYLPAGTKEKFELEYAEIPESDKRSWVRHHIRSGETLSTIAAKYRTDINVIKSVNKLRGVRITAGDYLLIPVPQNHAHYYSYKEPYHTKTTSKKAVSITQVQNVPGSKKVIYIVKKGDTLGQIAEDFNTRASRIRSWNGLRYGEHIYPNQKLNIWVAENLKEMKAEASREISISQGTGNKYYTVKKGDTLWDISRKHNISVNDLKYINNKHNSSIRPGDRLKVSKH
;
A
#
# COMPACT_ATOMS: atom_id res chain seq x y z
N MET A 1 -11.19 -56.52 12.95
CA MET A 1 -10.44 -55.64 13.86
C MET A 1 -8.94 -55.87 13.69
N ARG A 2 -8.38 -55.30 12.61
CA ARG A 2 -6.96 -55.01 12.42
C ARG A 2 -6.89 -53.55 11.96
N LYS A 3 -7.31 -52.68 12.88
CA LYS A 3 -7.03 -51.24 12.98
C LYS A 3 -6.19 -51.11 14.24
N ALA A 4 -5.24 -50.19 14.26
CA ALA A 4 -4.35 -49.82 15.37
C ALA A 4 -3.16 -50.76 15.63
N LEU A 5 -2.07 -50.50 14.92
CA LEU A 5 -0.70 -50.52 15.44
C LEU A 5 0.14 -49.69 14.46
N ILE A 6 1.00 -48.80 14.98
CA ILE A 6 1.65 -47.64 14.31
C ILE A 6 0.83 -46.33 14.38
N ILE A 7 0.06 -46.16 15.45
CA ILE A 7 -0.17 -44.86 16.09
C ILE A 7 0.20 -45.11 17.56
N TYR A 8 1.08 -44.26 18.12
CA TYR A 8 1.81 -44.36 19.40
C TYR A 8 3.26 -44.90 19.34
N SER A 9 4.15 -44.07 18.81
CA SER A 9 5.53 -43.91 19.33
C SER A 9 5.85 -42.45 19.70
N ILE A 10 4.80 -41.66 19.97
CA ILE A 10 4.89 -40.36 20.64
C ILE A 10 4.00 -40.50 21.88
N ILE A 11 4.60 -40.31 23.05
CA ILE A 11 4.02 -40.35 24.41
C ILE A 11 3.95 -41.76 25.04
N TRP A 12 5.05 -42.24 25.61
CA TRP A 12 5.20 -42.43 27.07
C TRP A 12 6.59 -42.92 27.49
N LEU A 13 7.32 -42.09 28.22
CA LEU A 13 8.19 -42.52 29.31
C LEU A 13 7.79 -41.68 30.51
N SER A 14 6.78 -42.17 31.21
CA SER A 14 6.45 -41.77 32.57
C SER A 14 6.16 -43.04 33.36
N PHE A 15 7.02 -43.38 34.33
CA PHE A 15 6.57 -43.79 35.66
C PHE A 15 7.76 -44.00 36.60
N SER A 16 7.77 -43.25 37.69
CA SER A 16 7.84 -43.83 39.03
C SER A 16 7.16 -42.90 40.03
N CYS A 17 6.26 -43.49 40.81
CA CYS A 17 5.41 -42.87 41.84
C CYS A 17 6.20 -42.15 42.94
N GLN A 18 5.64 -41.06 43.46
CA GLN A 18 5.12 -40.98 44.85
C GLN A 18 4.02 -39.90 44.96
N PRO A 19 2.98 -40.09 45.79
CA PRO A 19 1.98 -39.06 46.07
C PRO A 19 2.47 -38.18 47.22
N SER A 20 2.60 -36.88 47.02
CA SER A 20 2.90 -35.95 48.12
C SER A 20 2.29 -34.58 47.87
N VAL A 21 1.28 -34.28 48.70
CA VAL A 21 0.89 -32.96 49.20
C VAL A 21 0.53 -31.91 48.13
N VAL A 22 -0.78 -31.64 48.03
CA VAL A 22 -1.32 -30.40 47.47
C VAL A 22 -0.67 -29.22 48.19
N LYS A 23 0.28 -28.55 47.53
CA LYS A 23 0.58 -27.15 47.81
C LYS A 23 -0.30 -26.31 46.90
N GLU A 24 -1.12 -25.47 47.53
CA GLU A 24 -1.77 -24.34 46.86
C GLU A 24 -0.70 -23.58 46.08
N VAL A 25 -0.73 -23.69 44.75
CA VAL A 25 -0.02 -22.77 43.88
C VAL A 25 -0.92 -21.56 43.80
N SER A 26 -0.48 -20.46 44.43
CA SER A 26 -1.10 -19.15 44.26
C SER A 26 -1.26 -18.88 42.77
N VAL A 27 -2.49 -18.58 42.36
CA VAL A 27 -2.77 -18.07 41.02
C VAL A 27 -1.97 -16.79 40.86
N ALA A 28 -0.85 -16.87 40.15
CA ALA A 28 -0.12 -15.69 39.74
C ALA A 28 -1.04 -14.87 38.82
N GLU A 29 -1.20 -13.59 39.14
CA GLU A 29 -1.92 -12.64 38.30
C GLU A 29 -1.40 -12.70 36.86
N PRO A 30 -2.26 -12.51 35.84
CA PRO A 30 -1.83 -12.49 34.46
C PRO A 30 -0.77 -11.39 34.28
N LYS A 31 0.46 -11.80 33.96
CA LYS A 31 1.57 -10.88 33.68
C LYS A 31 1.20 -9.90 32.56
N PRO A 32 1.66 -8.64 32.63
CA PRO A 32 1.39 -7.65 31.60
C PRO A 32 1.89 -8.14 30.22
N LEU A 33 1.16 -7.77 29.17
CA LEU A 33 1.39 -8.17 27.77
C LEU A 33 2.79 -7.83 27.19
N HIS A 34 3.65 -7.17 27.97
CA HIS A 34 4.96 -6.65 27.56
C HIS A 34 6.15 -7.52 28.00
N ASP A 35 5.95 -8.53 28.87
CA ASP A 35 7.09 -9.32 29.37
C ASP A 35 7.60 -10.33 28.34
N PHE A 36 8.92 -10.36 28.15
CA PHE A 36 9.59 -11.39 27.36
C PHE A 36 9.32 -12.79 27.95
N PRO A 37 9.13 -13.83 27.12
CA PRO A 37 8.97 -15.18 27.65
C PRO A 37 10.23 -15.63 28.41
N GLU A 38 10.08 -16.13 29.63
CA GLU A 38 11.19 -16.49 30.55
C GLU A 38 12.16 -17.55 29.99
N ASN A 39 11.77 -18.22 28.91
CA ASN A 39 12.47 -19.32 28.25
C ASN A 39 13.23 -18.91 26.97
N LEU A 40 13.31 -17.61 26.67
CA LEU A 40 14.01 -17.08 25.51
C LEU A 40 15.36 -16.47 25.93
N TRP A 41 16.47 -17.13 25.57
CA TRP A 41 17.80 -16.58 25.80
C TRP A 41 18.06 -15.42 24.82
N ILE A 42 18.10 -14.19 25.34
CA ILE A 42 18.17 -12.97 24.55
C ILE A 42 19.36 -12.14 25.02
N SER A 43 20.20 -11.69 24.07
CA SER A 43 21.28 -10.76 24.41
C SER A 43 20.71 -9.40 24.82
N LYS A 44 21.33 -8.72 25.79
CA LYS A 44 20.93 -7.36 26.23
C LYS A 44 20.87 -6.33 25.10
N LYS A 45 21.68 -6.55 24.05
CA LYS A 45 21.68 -5.75 22.82
C LYS A 45 20.44 -6.01 21.94
N PHE A 46 19.95 -7.26 21.91
CA PHE A 46 18.73 -7.63 21.20
C PHE A 46 17.49 -7.12 21.95
N GLU A 47 17.43 -7.28 23.27
CA GLU A 47 16.39 -6.72 24.15
C GLU A 47 16.20 -5.20 23.92
N THR A 48 17.30 -4.43 23.97
CA THR A 48 17.26 -2.98 23.76
C THR A 48 16.69 -2.58 22.38
N LYS A 49 16.96 -3.38 21.33
CA LYS A 49 16.42 -3.12 19.98
C LYS A 49 14.91 -3.33 19.95
N ILE A 50 14.41 -4.39 20.58
CA ILE A 50 12.99 -4.70 20.66
C ILE A 50 12.23 -3.63 21.44
N ASP A 51 12.74 -3.22 22.59
CA ASP A 51 12.12 -2.13 23.38
C ASP A 51 12.02 -0.84 22.58
N THR A 52 13.05 -0.55 21.78
CA THR A 52 13.07 0.62 20.91
C THR A 52 12.03 0.50 19.79
N ILE A 53 11.84 -0.69 19.22
CA ILE A 53 10.78 -0.96 18.22
C ILE A 53 9.40 -0.72 18.81
N PHE A 54 9.12 -1.21 20.02
CA PHE A 54 7.82 -1.00 20.68
C PHE A 54 7.58 0.45 21.05
N LYS A 55 8.61 1.15 21.52
CA LYS A 55 8.52 2.60 21.78
C LYS A 55 8.15 3.38 20.52
N TYR A 56 8.72 3.02 19.37
CA TYR A 56 8.36 3.65 18.08
C TYR A 56 6.95 3.28 17.63
N HIS A 57 6.51 2.05 17.81
CA HIS A 57 5.13 1.63 17.58
C HIS A 57 4.11 2.47 18.37
N ASP A 58 4.31 2.59 19.68
CA ASP A 58 3.38 3.32 20.55
C ASP A 58 3.37 4.81 20.24
N THR A 59 4.55 5.40 19.97
CA THR A 59 4.64 6.80 19.53
C THR A 59 3.89 7.02 18.21
N ALA A 60 4.01 6.10 17.25
CA ALA A 60 3.30 6.18 15.98
C ALA A 60 1.77 6.09 16.16
N LYS A 61 1.29 5.24 17.08
CA LYS A 61 -0.13 5.14 17.44
C LYS A 61 -0.66 6.43 18.07
N GLU A 62 0.11 7.05 18.94
CA GLU A 62 -0.24 8.36 19.48
C GLU A 62 -0.37 9.38 18.35
N LYS A 63 0.60 9.46 17.44
CA LYS A 63 0.52 10.37 16.28
C LYS A 63 -0.72 10.14 15.41
N LEU A 64 -1.08 8.88 15.16
CA LEU A 64 -2.33 8.53 14.46
C LEU A 64 -3.58 8.99 15.22
N ALA A 65 -3.62 8.83 16.54
CA ALA A 65 -4.73 9.30 17.37
C ALA A 65 -4.92 10.82 17.29
N TRP A 66 -3.83 11.57 17.06
CA TRP A 66 -3.83 13.01 16.81
C TRP A 66 -4.01 13.40 15.33
N GLN A 67 -4.31 12.44 14.45
CA GLN A 67 -4.40 12.62 12.99
C GLN A 67 -3.11 13.17 12.34
N ASP A 68 -1.96 13.01 12.99
CA ASP A 68 -0.63 13.35 12.46
C ASP A 68 -0.06 12.15 11.68
N THR A 69 -0.51 12.02 10.43
CA THR A 69 -0.14 10.90 9.56
C THR A 69 1.36 10.92 9.23
N LEU A 70 1.92 12.09 8.89
CA LEU A 70 3.35 12.25 8.60
C LEU A 70 4.22 11.92 9.82
N GLY A 71 3.81 12.33 11.02
CA GLY A 71 4.49 11.96 12.27
C GLY A 71 4.47 10.45 12.51
N ALA A 72 3.32 9.81 12.31
CA ALA A 72 3.19 8.36 12.45
C ALA A 72 4.06 7.59 11.43
N GLU A 73 4.13 8.06 10.18
CA GLU A 73 4.97 7.50 9.11
C GLU A 73 6.44 7.41 9.52
N ILE A 74 6.98 8.50 10.07
CA ILE A 74 8.38 8.59 10.50
C ILE A 74 8.69 7.53 11.56
N TYR A 75 7.84 7.38 12.57
CA TYR A 75 8.08 6.43 13.66
C TYR A 75 7.92 4.97 13.23
N PHE A 76 6.95 4.67 12.36
CA PHE A 76 6.86 3.33 11.76
C PHE A 76 8.10 3.00 10.91
N SER A 77 8.59 3.93 10.08
CA SER A 77 9.81 3.73 9.29
C SER A 77 11.02 3.42 10.17
N LEU A 78 11.19 4.16 11.28
CA LEU A 78 12.27 3.91 12.25
C LEU A 78 12.16 2.53 12.93
N ALA A 79 10.93 2.07 13.19
CA ALA A 79 10.69 0.72 13.71
C ALA A 79 11.09 -0.36 12.68
N PHE A 80 10.73 -0.19 11.41
CA PHE A 80 11.08 -1.15 10.35
C PHE A 80 12.59 -1.24 10.07
N ASP A 81 13.30 -0.12 10.15
CA ASP A 81 14.77 -0.10 10.00
C ASP A 81 15.44 -0.93 11.10
N LEU A 82 14.95 -0.83 12.34
CA LEU A 82 15.45 -1.63 13.46
C LEU A 82 15.15 -3.12 13.29
N VAL A 83 13.95 -3.48 12.83
CA VAL A 83 13.59 -4.88 12.53
C VAL A 83 14.44 -5.45 11.40
N SER A 84 14.69 -4.65 10.35
CA SER A 84 15.52 -5.06 9.21
C SER A 84 16.97 -5.28 9.61
N GLY A 85 17.46 -4.54 10.62
CA GLY A 85 18.81 -4.67 11.19
C GLY A 85 18.99 -5.79 12.23
N LEU A 86 18.02 -6.69 12.39
CA LEU A 86 18.15 -7.91 13.20
C LEU A 86 18.92 -9.00 12.43
N ASN A 87 19.72 -9.80 13.13
CA ASN A 87 20.41 -10.95 12.53
C ASN A 87 19.43 -12.14 12.39
N ASP A 88 19.84 -13.22 11.71
CA ASP A 88 18.93 -14.33 11.42
C ASP A 88 18.52 -15.16 12.65
N GLU A 89 19.38 -15.19 13.68
CA GLU A 89 19.10 -15.81 14.98
C GLU A 89 18.01 -15.02 15.75
N ASP A 90 18.18 -13.70 15.85
CA ASP A 90 17.22 -12.76 16.42
C ASP A 90 15.86 -12.84 15.70
N ARG A 91 15.85 -12.96 14.36
CA ARG A 91 14.62 -13.09 13.56
C ARG A 91 13.91 -14.42 13.79
N THR A 92 14.64 -15.52 13.84
CA THR A 92 14.11 -16.87 14.13
C THR A 92 13.49 -16.91 15.52
N THR A 93 14.13 -16.22 16.46
CA THR A 93 13.68 -16.06 17.84
C THR A 93 12.34 -15.32 17.93
N LEU A 94 12.15 -14.26 17.13
CA LEU A 94 10.90 -13.49 17.07
C LEU A 94 9.74 -14.24 16.40
N GLN A 95 10.03 -15.19 15.52
CA GLN A 95 9.01 -15.96 14.79
C GLN A 95 8.04 -16.71 15.72
N TYR A 96 8.48 -17.03 16.93
CA TYR A 96 7.68 -17.74 17.93
C TYR A 96 6.96 -16.81 18.92
N TRP A 97 7.17 -15.50 18.84
CA TRP A 97 6.57 -14.52 19.74
C TRP A 97 5.34 -13.84 19.12
N ALA A 98 4.17 -14.42 19.39
CA ALA A 98 2.89 -13.98 18.84
C ALA A 98 2.57 -12.50 19.09
N TYR A 99 3.03 -11.93 20.21
CA TYR A 99 2.83 -10.52 20.52
C TYR A 99 3.63 -9.61 19.58
N PHE A 100 4.92 -9.90 19.35
CA PHE A 100 5.73 -9.15 18.41
C PHE A 100 5.15 -9.20 16.99
N ASP A 101 4.69 -10.38 16.54
CA ASP A 101 4.02 -10.53 15.25
C ASP A 101 2.77 -9.62 15.14
N SER A 102 1.97 -9.54 16.21
CA SER A 102 0.79 -8.66 16.25
C SER A 102 1.14 -7.16 16.17
N VAL A 103 2.19 -6.74 16.87
CA VAL A 103 2.69 -5.36 16.86
C VAL A 103 3.29 -5.01 15.50
N PHE A 104 4.10 -5.92 14.95
CA PHE A 104 4.72 -5.77 13.63
C PHE A 104 3.67 -5.68 12.52
N LYS A 105 2.62 -6.52 12.58
CA LYS A 105 1.47 -6.46 11.67
C LYS A 105 0.71 -5.14 11.76
N PHE A 106 0.45 -4.64 12.96
CA PHE A 106 -0.21 -3.34 13.12
C PHE A 106 0.62 -2.20 12.52
N MET A 107 1.93 -2.12 12.83
CA MET A 107 2.81 -1.08 12.27
C MET A 107 2.81 -1.12 10.75
N THR A 108 2.81 -2.34 10.21
CA THR A 108 2.78 -2.67 8.79
C THR A 108 1.51 -2.12 8.18
N ASP A 109 0.34 -2.46 8.72
CA ASP A 109 -0.96 -2.05 8.18
C ASP A 109 -1.17 -0.51 8.24
N GLU A 110 -0.77 0.14 9.33
CA GLU A 110 -0.98 1.59 9.51
C GLU A 110 0.01 2.46 8.73
N TYR A 111 1.28 2.08 8.67
CA TYR A 111 2.29 2.77 7.86
C TYR A 111 1.87 2.87 6.38
N GLU A 112 1.22 1.84 5.88
CA GLU A 112 0.80 1.80 4.48
C GLU A 112 -0.43 2.62 4.15
N LYS A 113 -1.38 2.71 5.09
CA LYS A 113 -2.51 3.62 4.95
C LYS A 113 -2.06 5.06 4.82
N ILE A 114 -0.97 5.41 5.51
CA ILE A 114 -0.40 6.76 5.51
C ILE A 114 0.37 7.05 4.22
N TYR A 115 1.27 6.16 3.81
CA TYR A 115 2.27 6.47 2.78
C TYR A 115 1.71 6.49 1.34
N PHE A 116 0.60 5.80 1.04
CA PHE A 116 0.27 5.44 -0.37
C PHE A 116 -1.10 5.88 -0.92
N GLN A 117 -1.72 6.94 -0.39
CA GLN A 117 -3.01 7.44 -0.89
C GLN A 117 -3.06 7.89 -2.38
N GLU A 118 -1.94 7.99 -3.11
CA GLU A 118 -1.92 8.51 -4.51
C GLU A 118 -1.56 7.50 -5.62
N ASN A 119 -1.13 6.26 -5.34
CA ASN A 119 -0.65 5.32 -6.39
C ASN A 119 -1.05 3.85 -6.18
N LEU A 120 -2.22 3.59 -5.61
CA LEU A 120 -2.76 2.23 -5.66
C LEU A 120 -2.98 1.83 -7.13
N ALA A 121 -2.91 0.53 -7.41
CA ALA A 121 -3.36 -0.11 -8.65
C ALA A 121 -4.76 -0.72 -8.44
N PRO A 122 -5.80 0.07 -8.11
CA PRO A 122 -7.14 -0.43 -7.85
C PRO A 122 -7.70 -1.16 -9.07
N GLU A 123 -7.34 -0.73 -10.27
CA GLU A 123 -8.00 -1.08 -11.52
C GLU A 123 -8.11 -2.60 -11.75
N ALA A 124 -7.05 -3.38 -11.50
CA ALA A 124 -7.05 -4.81 -11.82
C ALA A 124 -7.67 -5.69 -10.72
N GLU A 125 -7.46 -5.33 -9.44
CA GLU A 125 -8.05 -6.05 -8.31
C GLU A 125 -9.54 -5.72 -8.15
N GLU A 126 -9.93 -4.45 -8.29
CA GLU A 126 -11.34 -4.03 -8.26
C GLU A 126 -12.13 -4.67 -9.41
N ILE A 127 -11.55 -4.79 -10.61
CA ILE A 127 -12.17 -5.53 -11.72
C ILE A 127 -12.45 -6.98 -11.34
N ARG A 128 -11.51 -7.65 -10.64
CA ARG A 128 -11.74 -9.05 -10.22
C ARG A 128 -12.87 -9.15 -9.21
N GLU A 129 -12.97 -8.20 -8.29
CA GLU A 129 -14.09 -8.14 -7.33
C GLU A 129 -15.40 -7.85 -8.04
N GLU A 130 -15.42 -6.90 -8.98
CA GLU A 130 -16.62 -6.60 -9.78
C GLU A 130 -17.06 -7.78 -10.66
N ILE A 131 -16.12 -8.50 -11.29
CA ILE A 131 -16.42 -9.72 -12.04
C ILE A 131 -17.02 -10.77 -11.11
N ALA A 132 -16.45 -10.95 -9.92
CA ALA A 132 -16.97 -11.89 -8.93
C ALA A 132 -18.39 -11.54 -8.48
N ASP A 133 -18.65 -10.26 -8.20
CA ASP A 133 -19.97 -9.80 -7.81
C ASP A 133 -20.97 -9.84 -8.99
N PHE A 134 -20.49 -9.61 -10.22
CA PHE A 134 -21.28 -9.79 -11.44
C PHE A 134 -21.67 -11.26 -11.64
N GLU A 135 -20.76 -12.21 -11.43
CA GLU A 135 -21.07 -13.64 -11.48
C GLU A 135 -22.14 -14.05 -10.46
N ASP A 136 -22.00 -13.59 -9.21
CA ASP A 136 -22.95 -13.89 -8.11
C ASP A 136 -24.37 -13.36 -8.43
N PHE A 137 -24.48 -12.30 -9.23
CA PHE A 137 -25.77 -11.77 -9.68
C PHE A 137 -26.46 -12.65 -10.74
N TYR A 138 -25.71 -13.34 -11.61
CA TYR A 138 -26.27 -14.08 -12.74
C TYR A 138 -26.50 -15.59 -12.48
N PHE A 139 -25.92 -16.20 -11.45
CA PHE A 139 -26.02 -17.66 -11.24
C PHE A 139 -26.07 -18.16 -9.78
N SER A 140 -26.86 -19.21 -9.53
CA SER A 140 -26.76 -20.08 -8.34
C SER A 140 -25.83 -21.27 -8.63
N ASP A 141 -24.53 -21.08 -8.37
CA ASP A 141 -23.37 -22.00 -8.15
C ASP A 141 -23.20 -23.37 -8.88
N SER A 142 -24.24 -24.07 -9.35
CA SER A 142 -24.14 -25.49 -9.79
C SER A 142 -23.90 -25.69 -11.30
N LEU A 143 -24.28 -24.75 -12.16
CA LEU A 143 -24.29 -24.93 -13.63
C LEU A 143 -23.16 -24.19 -14.38
N LEU A 144 -22.26 -23.51 -13.67
CA LEU A 144 -21.27 -22.60 -14.26
C LEU A 144 -20.14 -23.30 -15.05
N TYR A 145 -19.88 -24.57 -14.77
CA TYR A 145 -18.75 -25.32 -15.33
C TYR A 145 -19.17 -26.49 -16.24
N SER A 146 -20.46 -26.63 -16.54
CA SER A 146 -21.00 -27.81 -17.25
C SER A 146 -20.79 -27.83 -18.77
N ASP A 147 -20.09 -26.84 -19.34
CA ASP A 147 -20.03 -26.59 -20.79
C ASP A 147 -18.62 -26.11 -21.19
N GLU A 148 -17.62 -26.94 -20.88
CA GLU A 148 -16.21 -26.70 -21.20
C GLU A 148 -15.90 -27.11 -22.65
N THR A 149 -15.39 -26.16 -23.41
CA THR A 149 -14.97 -26.36 -24.82
C THR A 149 -13.54 -25.90 -24.98
N LEU A 150 -12.64 -26.79 -25.41
CA LEU A 150 -11.26 -26.43 -25.71
C LEU A 150 -11.24 -25.67 -27.05
N VAL A 151 -10.85 -24.40 -27.02
CA VAL A 151 -10.86 -23.50 -28.18
C VAL A 151 -9.53 -23.55 -28.92
N ASP A 152 -8.42 -23.59 -28.18
CA ASP A 152 -7.06 -23.60 -28.72
C ASP A 152 -6.12 -24.26 -27.71
N SER A 153 -5.18 -25.06 -28.20
CA SER A 153 -4.06 -25.61 -27.41
C SER A 153 -2.76 -25.68 -28.22
N SER A 154 -2.76 -25.09 -29.42
CA SER A 154 -1.68 -25.20 -30.39
C SER A 154 -0.36 -24.58 -29.92
N SER A 155 -0.43 -23.60 -29.01
CA SER A 155 0.72 -22.93 -28.40
C SER A 155 1.25 -23.61 -27.12
N GLY A 156 0.70 -24.77 -26.73
CA GLY A 156 1.07 -25.46 -25.49
C GLY A 156 0.37 -24.92 -24.23
N PHE A 157 -0.52 -23.93 -24.36
CA PHE A 157 -1.42 -23.47 -23.30
C PHE A 157 -2.89 -23.80 -23.65
N PRO A 158 -3.65 -24.47 -22.77
CA PRO A 158 -5.05 -24.80 -23.04
C PRO A 158 -5.95 -23.57 -22.86
N ILE A 159 -6.49 -23.04 -23.96
CA ILE A 159 -7.52 -22.00 -23.96
C ILE A 159 -8.88 -22.67 -23.95
N THR A 160 -9.52 -22.71 -22.78
CA THR A 160 -10.86 -23.30 -22.60
C THR A 160 -11.91 -22.21 -22.51
N LEU A 161 -13.04 -22.41 -23.18
CA LEU A 161 -14.23 -21.58 -23.08
C LEU A 161 -15.30 -22.33 -22.30
N ASN A 162 -15.75 -21.73 -21.21
CA ASN A 162 -16.91 -22.17 -20.43
C ASN A 162 -17.75 -20.95 -20.04
N LYS A 163 -18.84 -21.15 -19.29
CA LYS A 163 -19.74 -20.04 -18.95
C LYS A 163 -19.05 -18.94 -18.13
N LYS A 164 -18.12 -19.28 -17.25
CA LYS A 164 -17.32 -18.29 -16.50
C LYS A 164 -16.46 -17.44 -17.42
N VAL A 165 -15.76 -18.06 -18.36
CA VAL A 165 -14.94 -17.34 -19.34
C VAL A 165 -15.81 -16.43 -20.21
N ARG A 166 -16.99 -16.90 -20.65
CA ARG A 166 -17.95 -16.06 -21.42
C ARG A 166 -18.46 -14.88 -20.61
N LEU A 167 -18.74 -15.05 -19.31
CA LEU A 167 -19.14 -13.96 -18.42
C LEU A 167 -18.03 -12.92 -18.25
N ALA A 168 -16.79 -13.36 -18.07
CA ALA A 168 -15.64 -12.45 -18.01
C ALA A 168 -15.43 -11.70 -19.35
N ILE A 169 -15.63 -12.36 -20.49
CA ILE A 169 -15.63 -11.70 -21.81
C ILE A 169 -16.73 -10.63 -21.87
N GLN A 170 -17.96 -10.97 -21.49
CA GLN A 170 -19.08 -10.04 -21.48
C GLN A 170 -18.85 -8.85 -20.55
N TYR A 171 -18.25 -9.08 -19.38
CA TYR A 171 -17.86 -8.01 -18.46
C TYR A 171 -16.89 -7.04 -19.14
N PHE A 172 -15.83 -7.55 -19.76
CA PHE A 172 -14.87 -6.71 -20.49
C PHE A 172 -15.50 -5.99 -21.68
N GLN A 173 -16.49 -6.58 -22.36
CA GLN A 173 -17.21 -5.89 -23.44
C GLN A 173 -18.16 -4.79 -22.95
N THR A 174 -18.56 -4.82 -21.68
CA THR A 174 -19.55 -3.91 -21.10
C THR A 174 -18.96 -3.05 -19.99
N ARG A 175 -19.10 -3.43 -18.72
CA ARG A 175 -18.68 -2.63 -17.55
C ARG A 175 -17.17 -2.40 -17.53
N GLY A 176 -16.37 -3.42 -17.83
CA GLY A 176 -14.92 -3.36 -17.85
C GLY A 176 -14.31 -2.74 -19.11
N ARG A 177 -15.12 -2.31 -20.09
CA ARG A 177 -14.66 -1.93 -21.43
C ARG A 177 -13.63 -0.81 -21.42
N ALA A 178 -13.89 0.27 -20.69
CA ALA A 178 -13.00 1.42 -20.66
C ALA A 178 -11.61 1.06 -20.09
N ILE A 179 -11.58 0.21 -19.07
CA ILE A 179 -10.33 -0.21 -18.43
C ILE A 179 -9.59 -1.20 -19.34
N PHE A 180 -10.29 -2.18 -19.90
CA PHE A 180 -9.69 -3.16 -20.80
C PHE A 180 -9.13 -2.52 -22.07
N THR A 181 -9.79 -1.48 -22.62
CA THR A 181 -9.24 -0.67 -23.70
C THR A 181 -7.87 -0.09 -23.34
N ARG A 182 -7.73 0.54 -22.17
CA ARG A 182 -6.45 1.08 -21.69
C ARG A 182 -5.39 -0.01 -21.52
N TRP A 183 -5.78 -1.21 -21.09
CA TRP A 183 -4.87 -2.34 -20.96
C TRP A 183 -4.36 -2.82 -22.33
N LEU A 184 -5.24 -2.89 -23.34
CA LEU A 184 -4.86 -3.26 -24.70
C LEU A 184 -3.94 -2.21 -25.34
N GLU A 185 -4.23 -0.92 -25.14
CA GLU A 185 -3.38 0.17 -25.62
C GLU A 185 -1.97 0.05 -25.02
N ARG A 186 -1.88 -0.04 -23.68
CA ARG A 186 -0.61 -0.15 -22.95
C ARG A 186 0.15 -1.45 -23.25
N SER A 187 -0.54 -2.55 -23.58
CA SER A 187 0.11 -3.83 -23.87
C SER A 187 1.09 -3.71 -25.03
N GLY A 188 0.79 -2.87 -26.03
CA GLY A 188 1.66 -2.63 -27.18
C GLY A 188 3.09 -2.25 -26.82
N LYS A 189 3.27 -1.57 -25.69
CA LYS A 189 4.57 -1.10 -25.21
C LYS A 189 5.50 -2.25 -24.78
N TYR A 190 4.97 -3.32 -24.20
CA TYR A 190 5.77 -4.36 -23.52
C TYR A 190 5.47 -5.81 -23.97
N GLU A 191 4.41 -6.05 -24.74
CA GLU A 191 3.98 -7.40 -25.11
C GLU A 191 5.06 -8.15 -25.92
N ASP A 192 5.69 -7.50 -26.90
CA ASP A 192 6.70 -8.15 -27.75
C ASP A 192 7.94 -8.60 -26.95
N ILE A 193 8.46 -7.74 -26.07
CA ILE A 193 9.64 -8.05 -25.28
C ILE A 193 9.36 -9.12 -24.23
N THR A 194 8.16 -9.10 -23.62
CA THR A 194 7.76 -10.12 -22.65
C THR A 194 7.51 -11.47 -23.31
N LYS A 195 6.91 -11.50 -24.51
CA LYS A 195 6.75 -12.74 -25.30
C LYS A 195 8.09 -13.36 -25.65
N ALA A 196 9.06 -12.54 -26.08
CA ALA A 196 10.41 -13.00 -26.36
C ALA A 196 11.06 -13.67 -25.14
N ILE A 197 10.96 -13.07 -23.96
CA ILE A 197 11.49 -13.62 -22.70
C ILE A 197 10.80 -14.95 -22.33
N PHE A 198 9.49 -15.02 -22.44
CA PHE A 198 8.74 -16.25 -22.12
C PHE A 198 9.11 -17.39 -23.08
N LYS A 199 9.24 -17.08 -24.37
CA LYS A 199 9.68 -18.02 -25.39
C LYS A 199 11.11 -18.52 -25.13
N GLU A 200 12.02 -17.63 -24.73
CA GLU A 200 13.40 -17.99 -24.36
C GLU A 200 13.45 -19.02 -23.23
N ILE A 201 12.58 -18.87 -22.22
CA ILE A 201 12.50 -19.79 -21.07
C ILE A 201 11.75 -21.10 -21.40
N GLY A 202 11.09 -21.16 -22.56
CA GLY A 202 10.30 -22.30 -23.02
C GLY A 202 8.87 -22.31 -22.49
N LEU A 203 8.30 -21.13 -22.20
CA LEU A 203 6.93 -20.97 -21.73
C LEU A 203 5.98 -20.56 -22.87
N PRO A 204 4.68 -20.90 -22.78
CA PRO A 204 3.68 -20.40 -23.72
C PRO A 204 3.58 -18.87 -23.70
N GLU A 205 3.50 -18.27 -24.89
CA GLU A 205 3.45 -16.80 -25.06
C GLU A 205 2.17 -16.19 -24.47
N GLU A 206 1.07 -16.95 -24.36
CA GLU A 206 -0.18 -16.47 -23.75
C GLU A 206 -0.02 -16.03 -22.29
N LEU A 207 0.95 -16.61 -21.56
CA LEU A 207 1.18 -16.29 -20.15
C LEU A 207 1.59 -14.82 -19.94
N VAL A 208 2.01 -14.09 -20.98
CA VAL A 208 2.25 -12.65 -20.87
C VAL A 208 1.01 -11.86 -20.48
N TYR A 209 -0.19 -12.38 -20.76
CA TYR A 209 -1.43 -11.74 -20.35
C TYR A 209 -1.70 -11.83 -18.83
N VAL A 210 -0.84 -12.54 -18.07
CA VAL A 210 -0.81 -12.41 -16.60
C VAL A 210 -0.49 -10.95 -16.24
N ALA A 211 0.48 -10.30 -16.90
CA ALA A 211 0.77 -8.88 -16.70
C ALA A 211 -0.45 -7.97 -16.97
N MET A 212 -1.30 -8.37 -17.93
CA MET A 212 -2.55 -7.66 -18.23
C MET A 212 -3.50 -7.70 -17.05
N ILE A 213 -3.79 -8.89 -16.53
CA ILE A 213 -4.74 -9.02 -15.43
C ILE A 213 -4.14 -8.62 -14.08
N GLU A 214 -2.82 -8.58 -13.92
CA GLU A 214 -2.19 -8.14 -12.67
C GLU A 214 -2.14 -6.62 -12.53
N SER A 215 -1.79 -5.90 -13.60
CA SER A 215 -1.55 -4.46 -13.53
C SER A 215 -2.02 -3.68 -14.75
N GLY A 216 -2.58 -4.36 -15.76
CA GLY A 216 -2.82 -3.77 -17.07
C GLY A 216 -1.54 -3.33 -17.75
N PHE A 217 -0.44 -4.10 -17.63
CA PHE A 217 0.89 -3.74 -18.15
C PHE A 217 1.51 -2.47 -17.53
N ASN A 218 1.18 -2.13 -16.29
CA ASN A 218 1.72 -0.94 -15.63
C ASN A 218 2.95 -1.28 -14.75
N PRO A 219 4.18 -0.90 -15.14
CA PRO A 219 5.39 -1.15 -14.34
C PRO A 219 5.42 -0.33 -13.04
N ASN A 220 4.59 0.71 -12.93
CA ASN A 220 4.52 1.55 -11.74
C ASN A 220 3.42 1.13 -10.77
N ALA A 221 2.63 0.10 -11.09
CA ALA A 221 1.49 -0.36 -10.29
C ALA A 221 1.89 -0.83 -8.88
N ARG A 222 1.02 -0.59 -7.90
CA ARG A 222 1.17 -1.09 -6.52
C ARG A 222 -0.17 -1.49 -5.91
N SER A 223 -0.36 -2.74 -5.52
CA SER A 223 -1.60 -3.16 -4.86
C SER A 223 -1.66 -2.74 -3.39
N TYR A 224 -2.86 -2.81 -2.82
CA TYR A 224 -3.08 -2.71 -1.38
C TYR A 224 -2.28 -3.76 -0.59
N ALA A 225 -2.10 -4.96 -1.18
CA ALA A 225 -1.30 -6.05 -0.61
C ALA A 225 0.21 -5.92 -0.87
N ARG A 226 0.70 -4.71 -1.21
CA ARG A 226 2.12 -4.38 -1.44
C ARG A 226 2.77 -5.07 -2.64
N ALA A 227 1.97 -5.67 -3.51
CA ALA A 227 2.46 -6.21 -4.76
C ALA A 227 2.85 -5.04 -5.69
N VAL A 228 3.99 -5.13 -6.37
CA VAL A 228 4.55 -4.01 -7.15
C VAL A 228 4.87 -4.44 -8.57
N GLY A 229 4.69 -3.49 -9.47
CA GLY A 229 5.12 -3.55 -10.85
C GLY A 229 4.16 -4.32 -11.75
N MET A 230 4.63 -4.55 -12.97
CA MET A 230 3.81 -5.11 -14.04
C MET A 230 3.22 -6.48 -13.70
N TRP A 231 3.99 -7.26 -12.94
CA TRP A 231 3.67 -8.63 -12.55
C TRP A 231 3.14 -8.77 -11.12
N GLN A 232 2.96 -7.64 -10.42
CA GLN A 232 2.47 -7.59 -9.05
C GLN A 232 3.24 -8.55 -8.11
N PHE A 233 4.55 -8.37 -8.01
CA PHE A 233 5.36 -9.12 -7.05
C PHE A 233 5.24 -8.54 -5.64
N ILE A 234 4.87 -9.36 -4.66
CA ILE A 234 5.15 -9.04 -3.26
C ILE A 234 6.66 -9.10 -3.01
N SER A 235 7.16 -8.29 -2.08
CA SER A 235 8.61 -8.11 -1.86
C SER A 235 9.34 -9.43 -1.53
N ALA A 236 8.71 -10.31 -0.74
CA ALA A 236 9.29 -11.61 -0.40
C ALA A 236 9.47 -12.53 -1.62
N THR A 237 8.43 -12.69 -2.44
CA THR A 237 8.48 -13.49 -3.68
C THR A 237 9.44 -12.86 -4.69
N GLY A 238 9.42 -11.54 -4.83
CA GLY A 238 10.36 -10.84 -5.71
C GLY A 238 11.82 -11.14 -5.35
N ARG A 239 12.18 -11.08 -4.07
CA ARG A 239 13.53 -11.44 -3.60
C ARG A 239 13.89 -12.90 -3.87
N TYR A 240 12.93 -13.82 -3.76
CA TYR A 240 13.15 -15.23 -4.09
C TYR A 240 13.54 -15.42 -5.57
N TYR A 241 13.06 -14.53 -6.45
CA TYR A 241 13.43 -14.47 -7.87
C TYR A 241 14.40 -13.31 -8.17
N ASP A 242 15.29 -12.99 -7.23
CA ASP A 242 16.42 -12.06 -7.39
C ASP A 242 16.05 -10.59 -7.69
N LEU A 243 14.82 -10.18 -7.40
CA LEU A 243 14.40 -8.77 -7.50
C LEU A 243 14.76 -8.04 -6.21
N ARG A 244 15.71 -7.11 -6.31
CA ARG A 244 16.15 -6.27 -5.18
C ARG A 244 15.32 -5.00 -5.10
N ASN A 245 15.14 -4.50 -3.88
CA ASN A 245 14.53 -3.20 -3.65
C ASN A 245 15.13 -2.51 -2.43
N ASN A 246 15.15 -1.18 -2.48
CA ASN A 246 15.44 -0.30 -1.36
C ASN A 246 14.86 1.09 -1.64
N TRP A 247 15.31 2.10 -0.90
CA TRP A 247 14.81 3.47 -1.04
C TRP A 247 15.11 4.12 -2.41
N TRP A 248 16.16 3.68 -3.10
CA TRP A 248 16.60 4.25 -4.38
C TRP A 248 15.97 3.57 -5.58
N PHE A 249 15.71 2.27 -5.48
CA PHE A 249 15.19 1.48 -6.59
C PHE A 249 14.31 0.31 -6.15
N ASP A 250 13.45 -0.15 -7.05
CA ASP A 250 12.66 -1.37 -6.90
C ASP A 250 12.64 -2.16 -8.20
N GLU A 251 13.42 -3.24 -8.29
CA GLU A 251 13.53 -4.08 -9.50
C GLU A 251 12.23 -4.82 -9.83
N ARG A 252 11.23 -4.83 -8.95
CA ARG A 252 9.88 -5.33 -9.30
C ARG A 252 9.19 -4.45 -10.34
N ARG A 253 9.61 -3.19 -10.47
CA ARG A 253 9.14 -2.25 -11.49
C ARG A 253 9.95 -2.35 -12.79
N ASP A 254 11.14 -2.98 -12.75
CA ASP A 254 11.97 -3.20 -13.94
C ASP A 254 11.26 -4.20 -14.87
N VAL A 255 10.90 -3.75 -16.06
CA VAL A 255 10.12 -4.56 -17.01
C VAL A 255 10.85 -5.84 -17.39
N ILE A 256 12.17 -5.81 -17.56
CA ILE A 256 12.94 -6.96 -18.03
C ILE A 256 13.19 -7.92 -16.88
N LYS A 257 13.77 -7.44 -15.77
CA LYS A 257 14.08 -8.29 -14.62
C LYS A 257 12.81 -8.91 -14.03
N ALA A 258 11.74 -8.13 -13.88
CA ALA A 258 10.49 -8.65 -13.36
C ALA A 258 9.82 -9.66 -14.31
N SER A 259 10.02 -9.53 -15.63
CA SER A 259 9.50 -10.53 -16.60
C SER A 259 10.26 -11.85 -16.55
N TYR A 260 11.60 -11.81 -16.45
CA TYR A 260 12.38 -13.04 -16.19
C TYR A 260 11.99 -13.68 -14.86
N ALA A 261 11.77 -12.90 -13.81
CA ALA A 261 11.30 -13.39 -12.52
C ALA A 261 9.90 -14.03 -12.62
N ALA A 262 8.95 -13.38 -13.31
CA ALA A 262 7.59 -13.90 -13.50
C ALA A 262 7.58 -15.21 -14.30
N ALA A 263 8.38 -15.27 -15.36
CA ALA A 263 8.54 -16.47 -16.16
C ALA A 263 9.13 -17.62 -15.33
N ARG A 264 10.23 -17.40 -14.59
CA ARG A 264 10.79 -18.42 -13.67
C ARG A 264 9.76 -18.86 -12.65
N HIS A 265 9.00 -17.93 -12.08
CA HIS A 265 7.96 -18.26 -11.10
C HIS A 265 6.85 -19.15 -11.67
N LEU A 266 6.32 -18.80 -12.84
CA LEU A 266 5.30 -19.60 -13.52
C LEU A 266 5.83 -20.97 -13.94
N LYS A 267 7.11 -21.06 -14.32
CA LYS A 267 7.77 -22.33 -14.62
C LYS A 267 7.81 -23.23 -13.38
N ASP A 268 8.28 -22.74 -12.24
CA ASP A 268 8.32 -23.51 -10.99
C ASP A 268 6.93 -24.00 -10.57
N LEU A 269 5.91 -23.15 -10.75
CA LEU A 269 4.52 -23.50 -10.45
C LEU A 269 4.01 -24.58 -11.41
N TYR A 270 4.36 -24.52 -12.69
CA TYR A 270 4.02 -25.56 -13.65
C TYR A 270 4.74 -26.87 -13.36
N GLU A 271 6.03 -26.84 -13.01
CA GLU A 271 6.78 -28.04 -12.60
C GLU A 271 6.17 -28.68 -11.33
N ARG A 272 5.64 -27.86 -10.42
CA ARG A 272 4.96 -28.32 -9.21
C ARG A 272 3.59 -28.96 -9.48
N PHE A 273 2.79 -28.38 -10.36
CA PHE A 273 1.39 -28.78 -10.56
C PHE A 273 1.14 -29.60 -11.85
N GLY A 274 2.02 -29.54 -12.83
CA GLY A 274 1.86 -30.18 -14.15
C GLY A 274 0.65 -29.68 -14.95
N ASP A 275 0.06 -28.57 -14.54
CA ASP A 275 -1.16 -28.01 -15.14
C ASP A 275 -1.14 -26.48 -15.04
N TRP A 276 -1.48 -25.81 -16.14
CA TRP A 276 -1.41 -24.36 -16.23
C TRP A 276 -2.49 -23.63 -15.43
N TYR A 277 -3.69 -24.20 -15.28
CA TYR A 277 -4.76 -23.57 -14.49
C TYR A 277 -4.42 -23.63 -12.99
N LEU A 278 -3.85 -24.74 -12.53
CA LEU A 278 -3.31 -24.85 -11.18
C LEU A 278 -2.08 -23.96 -10.97
N ALA A 279 -1.19 -23.84 -11.97
CA ALA A 279 -0.04 -22.94 -11.89
C ALA A 279 -0.48 -21.47 -11.75
N LEU A 280 -1.41 -21.00 -12.59
CA LEU A 280 -1.98 -19.65 -12.47
C LEU A 280 -2.69 -19.44 -11.13
N SER A 281 -3.37 -20.47 -10.61
CA SER A 281 -3.97 -20.41 -9.27
C SER A 281 -2.93 -20.26 -8.17
N GLY A 282 -1.79 -20.93 -8.30
CA GLY A 282 -0.65 -20.82 -7.38
C GLY A 282 0.17 -19.54 -7.53
N TYR A 283 0.04 -18.85 -8.66
CA TYR A 283 0.59 -17.50 -8.84
C TYR A 283 -0.25 -16.48 -8.07
N ASN A 284 -1.58 -16.56 -8.20
CA ASN A 284 -2.51 -15.64 -7.52
C ASN A 284 -2.64 -15.90 -6.01
N CYS A 285 -2.56 -17.15 -5.56
CA CYS A 285 -2.70 -17.50 -4.15
C CYS A 285 -1.61 -18.47 -3.70
N ASN A 286 -1.41 -18.58 -2.38
CA ASN A 286 -0.38 -19.46 -1.83
C ASN A 286 -0.49 -20.90 -2.39
N PRO A 287 0.56 -21.47 -3.02
CA PRO A 287 0.53 -22.81 -3.62
C PRO A 287 0.07 -23.92 -2.67
N LYS A 288 0.37 -23.81 -1.37
CA LYS A 288 -0.10 -24.77 -0.36
C LYS A 288 -1.63 -24.82 -0.25
N LYS A 289 -2.31 -23.71 -0.55
CA LYS A 289 -3.78 -23.64 -0.56
C LYS A 289 -4.37 -24.37 -1.76
N VAL A 290 -3.70 -24.32 -2.92
CA VAL A 290 -4.06 -25.11 -4.10
C VAL A 290 -3.91 -26.60 -3.77
N GLU A 291 -2.78 -27.02 -3.22
CA GLU A 291 -2.53 -28.41 -2.81
C GLU A 291 -3.54 -28.91 -1.79
N TYR A 292 -3.88 -28.08 -0.80
CA TYR A 292 -4.90 -28.42 0.19
C TYR A 292 -6.26 -28.69 -0.48
N ASN A 293 -6.67 -27.85 -1.44
CA ASN A 293 -7.91 -28.04 -2.16
C ASN A 293 -7.91 -29.31 -3.03
N MET A 294 -6.80 -29.58 -3.72
CA MET A 294 -6.63 -30.81 -4.49
C MET A 294 -6.80 -32.05 -3.60
N ARG A 295 -6.23 -32.03 -2.39
CA ARG A 295 -6.41 -33.12 -1.41
C ARG A 295 -7.84 -33.22 -0.90
N CYS A 296 -8.50 -32.10 -0.61
CA CYS A 296 -9.88 -32.11 -0.12
C CYS A 296 -10.89 -32.68 -1.13
N TYR A 297 -10.70 -32.41 -2.42
CA TYR A 297 -11.60 -32.88 -3.48
C TYR A 297 -11.12 -34.14 -4.19
N ASN A 298 -9.90 -34.61 -3.88
CA ASN A 298 -9.25 -35.72 -4.56
C ASN A 298 -9.23 -35.56 -6.09
N THR A 299 -8.93 -34.35 -6.56
CA THR A 299 -8.89 -34.00 -7.98
C THR A 299 -7.77 -33.02 -8.27
N ARG A 300 -7.26 -33.06 -9.49
CA ARG A 300 -6.30 -32.08 -10.04
C ARG A 300 -6.95 -31.15 -11.06
N ASP A 301 -8.24 -31.35 -11.33
CA ASP A 301 -9.00 -30.49 -12.22
C ASP A 301 -9.36 -29.19 -11.50
N PHE A 302 -8.79 -28.07 -11.97
CA PHE A 302 -9.03 -26.73 -11.43
C PHE A 302 -10.52 -26.41 -11.33
N TRP A 303 -11.31 -26.78 -12.34
CA TRP A 303 -12.74 -26.43 -12.42
C TRP A 303 -13.58 -27.10 -11.33
N GLN A 304 -13.05 -28.17 -10.72
CA GLN A 304 -13.69 -28.90 -9.63
C GLN A 304 -13.30 -28.36 -8.23
N LEU A 305 -12.30 -27.48 -8.11
CA LEU A 305 -11.75 -27.00 -6.83
C LEU A 305 -12.58 -25.85 -6.21
N LYS A 306 -13.83 -26.14 -5.81
CA LYS A 306 -14.81 -25.13 -5.36
C LYS A 306 -14.46 -24.38 -4.07
N ARG A 307 -13.53 -24.88 -3.24
CA ARG A 307 -13.06 -24.21 -1.99
C ARG A 307 -11.82 -23.34 -2.18
N LEU A 308 -11.34 -23.17 -3.41
CA LEU A 308 -10.39 -22.11 -3.70
C LEU A 308 -11.01 -20.74 -3.35
N PRO A 309 -10.19 -19.76 -2.93
CA PRO A 309 -10.67 -18.40 -2.69
C PRO A 309 -11.48 -17.87 -3.88
N ARG A 310 -12.53 -17.08 -3.63
CA ARG A 310 -13.38 -16.52 -4.69
C ARG A 310 -12.54 -15.80 -5.76
N GLN A 311 -11.61 -14.95 -5.32
CA GLN A 311 -10.67 -14.25 -6.20
C GLN A 311 -9.88 -15.22 -7.09
N THR A 312 -9.31 -16.30 -6.53
CA THR A 312 -8.55 -17.30 -7.29
C THR A 312 -9.40 -18.13 -8.25
N ARG A 313 -10.64 -18.48 -7.86
CA ARG A 313 -11.59 -19.18 -8.76
C ARG A 313 -11.95 -18.35 -9.99
N ASN A 314 -11.87 -17.03 -9.89
CA ASN A 314 -12.19 -16.10 -10.97
C ASN A 314 -10.95 -15.64 -11.72
N TYR A 315 -9.77 -15.75 -11.12
CA TYR A 315 -8.50 -15.39 -11.73
C TYR A 315 -8.24 -16.11 -13.06
N VAL A 316 -8.38 -17.44 -13.11
CA VAL A 316 -8.17 -18.22 -14.35
C VAL A 316 -9.20 -17.87 -15.43
N PRO A 317 -10.52 -17.81 -15.16
CA PRO A 317 -11.49 -17.30 -16.13
C PRO A 317 -11.18 -15.91 -16.66
N THR A 318 -10.79 -14.96 -15.79
CA THR A 318 -10.44 -13.60 -16.18
C THR A 318 -9.19 -13.59 -17.07
N PHE A 319 -8.17 -14.38 -16.75
CA PHE A 319 -6.98 -14.57 -17.59
C PHE A 319 -7.35 -15.09 -18.99
N LEU A 320 -8.17 -16.15 -19.05
CA LEU A 320 -8.60 -16.75 -20.32
C LEU A 320 -9.39 -15.76 -21.18
N ALA A 321 -10.34 -15.04 -20.57
CA ALA A 321 -11.11 -14.00 -21.24
C ALA A 321 -10.22 -12.89 -21.78
N ALA A 322 -9.29 -12.39 -20.96
CA ALA A 322 -8.32 -11.37 -21.37
C ALA A 322 -7.46 -11.85 -22.54
N THR A 323 -6.97 -13.09 -22.49
CA THR A 323 -6.17 -13.72 -23.55
C THR A 323 -6.96 -13.83 -24.86
N ILE A 324 -8.20 -14.34 -24.80
CA ILE A 324 -9.08 -14.49 -25.98
C ILE A 324 -9.33 -13.14 -26.66
N ILE A 325 -9.66 -12.11 -25.86
CA ILE A 325 -9.93 -10.77 -26.40
C ILE A 325 -8.62 -10.16 -26.92
N ALA A 326 -7.51 -10.25 -26.20
CA ALA A 326 -6.25 -9.63 -26.59
C ALA A 326 -5.64 -10.22 -27.87
N LYS A 327 -5.84 -11.52 -28.14
CA LYS A 327 -5.46 -12.15 -29.41
C LYS A 327 -6.31 -11.66 -30.58
N ASN A 328 -7.59 -11.32 -30.36
CA ASN A 328 -8.52 -10.94 -31.43
C ASN A 328 -9.42 -9.72 -31.07
N PRO A 329 -8.85 -8.54 -30.73
CA PRO A 329 -9.61 -7.45 -30.09
C PRO A 329 -10.78 -6.95 -30.94
N ARG A 330 -10.59 -6.87 -32.26
CA ARG A 330 -11.63 -6.40 -33.20
C ARG A 330 -12.87 -7.29 -33.20
N GLN A 331 -12.72 -8.61 -33.08
CA GLN A 331 -13.85 -9.55 -33.05
C GLN A 331 -14.74 -9.35 -31.83
N PHE A 332 -14.16 -8.87 -30.73
CA PHE A 332 -14.87 -8.56 -29.50
C PHE A 332 -15.29 -7.08 -29.40
N GLY A 333 -15.17 -6.33 -30.50
CA GLY A 333 -15.58 -4.94 -30.60
C GLY A 333 -14.60 -3.93 -30.00
N PHE A 334 -13.33 -4.29 -29.81
CA PHE A 334 -12.28 -3.37 -29.41
C PHE A 334 -11.51 -2.86 -30.64
N TYR A 335 -11.59 -1.56 -30.87
CA TYR A 335 -10.89 -0.84 -31.93
C TYR A 335 -9.87 0.07 -31.27
N VAL A 336 -8.70 -0.46 -30.96
CA VAL A 336 -7.66 0.21 -30.18
C VAL A 336 -6.37 0.27 -30.98
N GLU A 337 -5.68 1.40 -30.88
CA GLU A 337 -4.33 1.55 -31.38
C GLU A 337 -3.36 1.23 -30.25
N LYS A 338 -2.63 0.12 -30.40
CA LYS A 338 -1.63 -0.28 -29.42
C LYS A 338 -0.48 0.75 -29.38
N GLU A 339 0.01 1.04 -28.18
CA GLU A 339 1.21 1.84 -28.00
C GLU A 339 2.41 1.20 -28.73
N LYS A 340 3.36 2.03 -29.16
CA LYS A 340 4.54 1.52 -29.87
C LYS A 340 5.43 0.73 -28.90
N PRO A 341 5.99 -0.42 -29.33
CA PRO A 341 6.95 -1.19 -28.53
C PRO A 341 8.12 -0.32 -28.08
N VAL A 342 8.51 -0.43 -26.80
CA VAL A 342 9.69 0.30 -26.32
C VAL A 342 10.94 -0.28 -26.97
N LYS A 343 11.75 0.61 -27.50
CA LYS A 343 13.14 0.31 -27.87
C LYS A 343 14.06 1.11 -26.96
N PHE A 344 15.05 0.45 -26.41
CA PHE A 344 16.02 1.06 -25.52
C PHE A 344 17.37 0.36 -25.67
N ASP A 345 18.44 1.08 -25.37
CA ASP A 345 19.75 0.49 -25.15
C ASP A 345 19.94 0.23 -23.65
N SER A 346 20.89 -0.64 -23.27
CA SER A 346 21.24 -0.89 -21.87
C SER A 346 22.72 -0.65 -21.60
N VAL A 347 22.98 0.00 -20.46
CA VAL A 347 24.32 0.26 -19.93
C VAL A 347 24.37 -0.15 -18.47
N VAL A 348 25.45 -0.80 -18.07
CA VAL A 348 25.71 -1.15 -16.66
C VAL A 348 26.38 0.03 -15.98
N MET A 349 25.74 0.55 -14.95
CA MET A 349 26.22 1.68 -14.16
C MET A 349 26.82 1.20 -12.86
N SER A 350 28.03 1.66 -12.57
CA SER A 350 28.72 1.43 -11.29
C SER A 350 28.65 2.62 -10.33
N GLU A 351 28.13 3.75 -10.79
CA GLU A 351 28.12 5.02 -10.08
C GLU A 351 26.72 5.62 -10.02
N SER A 352 26.49 6.43 -8.98
CA SER A 352 25.27 7.23 -8.87
C SER A 352 25.38 8.46 -9.77
N VAL A 353 24.39 8.68 -10.61
CA VAL A 353 24.35 9.76 -11.61
C VAL A 353 22.95 10.37 -11.61
N ASP A 354 22.86 11.71 -11.68
CA ASP A 354 21.59 12.43 -11.79
C ASP A 354 20.91 12.11 -13.13
N LEU A 355 19.62 11.79 -13.10
CA LEU A 355 18.86 11.47 -14.31
C LEU A 355 18.79 12.67 -15.28
N ASN A 356 18.92 13.91 -14.81
CA ASN A 356 19.04 15.09 -15.69
C ASN A 356 20.37 15.13 -16.43
N VAL A 357 21.45 14.68 -15.79
CA VAL A 357 22.75 14.55 -16.45
C VAL A 357 22.63 13.50 -17.54
N ILE A 358 22.08 12.32 -17.23
CA ILE A 358 21.84 11.26 -18.22
C ILE A 358 20.98 11.78 -19.38
N ALA A 359 19.90 12.49 -19.07
CA ALA A 359 19.00 13.06 -20.08
C ALA A 359 19.73 14.02 -21.03
N ARG A 360 20.61 14.88 -20.51
CA ARG A 360 21.41 15.81 -21.31
C ARG A 360 22.39 15.08 -22.22
N LEU A 361 23.07 14.04 -21.74
CA LEU A 361 24.05 13.28 -22.54
C LEU A 361 23.39 12.46 -23.66
N THR A 362 22.11 12.15 -23.51
CA THR A 362 21.34 11.36 -24.48
C THR A 362 20.38 12.22 -25.32
N ASP A 363 20.50 13.55 -25.26
CA ASP A 363 19.63 14.53 -25.93
C ASP A 363 18.12 14.30 -25.71
N THR A 364 17.76 13.95 -24.48
CA THR A 364 16.38 13.63 -24.09
C THR A 364 15.97 14.36 -22.81
N THR A 365 14.79 14.05 -22.28
CA THR A 365 14.19 14.66 -21.11
C THR A 365 14.29 13.75 -19.90
N TYR A 366 14.28 14.35 -18.72
CA TYR A 366 14.16 13.63 -17.45
C TYR A 366 12.97 12.67 -17.43
N SER A 367 11.80 13.09 -17.97
CA SER A 367 10.61 12.22 -18.00
C SER A 367 10.86 10.98 -18.83
N CYS A 368 11.47 11.12 -20.01
CA CYS A 368 11.77 9.99 -20.87
C CYS A 368 12.70 8.97 -20.17
N ILE A 369 13.78 9.44 -19.53
CA ILE A 369 14.68 8.55 -18.77
C ILE A 369 13.93 7.88 -17.61
N ARG A 370 13.11 8.62 -16.87
CA ARG A 370 12.31 8.06 -15.76
C ARG A 370 11.30 7.02 -16.25
N ASP A 371 10.67 7.26 -17.39
CA ASP A 371 9.64 6.38 -17.96
C ASP A 371 10.25 5.10 -18.56
N LEU A 372 11.50 5.16 -19.03
CA LEU A 372 12.30 3.98 -19.41
C LEU A 372 12.82 3.20 -18.20
N ASN A 373 13.01 3.86 -17.06
CA ASN A 373 13.59 3.28 -15.84
C ASN A 373 12.62 3.36 -14.64
N PRO A 374 11.44 2.71 -14.72
CA PRO A 374 10.46 2.72 -13.63
C PRO A 374 11.00 2.12 -12.32
N SER A 375 12.07 1.32 -12.38
CA SER A 375 12.77 0.79 -11.20
C SER A 375 13.49 1.87 -10.42
N VAL A 376 13.90 2.98 -11.02
CA VAL A 376 14.55 4.09 -10.31
C VAL A 376 13.49 4.94 -9.61
N LEU A 377 13.52 4.97 -8.28
CA LEU A 377 12.52 5.66 -7.46
C LEU A 377 12.87 7.14 -7.20
N ARG A 378 14.09 7.55 -7.56
CA ARG A 378 14.66 8.86 -7.22
C ARG A 378 15.23 9.55 -8.46
N TRP A 379 15.72 10.77 -8.28
CA TRP A 379 16.28 11.59 -9.36
C TRP A 379 17.72 11.20 -9.72
N VAL A 380 18.28 10.15 -9.11
CA VAL A 380 19.63 9.63 -9.39
C VAL A 380 19.58 8.11 -9.50
N THR A 381 20.53 7.54 -10.24
CA THR A 381 20.79 6.09 -10.21
C THR A 381 21.27 5.66 -8.82
N PRO A 382 20.99 4.42 -8.38
CA PRO A 382 21.23 3.99 -7.00
C PRO A 382 22.70 4.07 -6.59
N PRO A 383 23.03 4.72 -5.45
CA PRO A 383 24.39 4.77 -4.95
C PRO A 383 24.80 3.44 -4.30
N GLY A 384 26.08 3.09 -4.47
CA GLY A 384 26.69 1.91 -3.84
C GLY A 384 26.35 0.59 -4.51
N ILE A 385 25.78 0.63 -5.73
CA ILE A 385 25.47 -0.55 -6.54
C ILE A 385 26.33 -0.50 -7.79
N SER A 386 27.09 -1.56 -8.02
CA SER A 386 28.06 -1.64 -9.13
C SER A 386 27.48 -2.27 -10.40
N ASP A 387 26.32 -2.91 -10.31
CA ASP A 387 25.69 -3.74 -11.35
C ASP A 387 24.30 -3.25 -11.75
N PHE A 388 24.06 -1.93 -11.67
CA PHE A 388 22.75 -1.37 -11.96
C PHE A 388 22.55 -1.21 -13.48
N ASN A 389 21.53 -1.88 -14.03
CA ASN A 389 21.18 -1.73 -15.45
C ASN A 389 20.35 -0.45 -15.65
N LEU A 390 20.90 0.47 -16.43
CA LEU A 390 20.22 1.69 -16.86
C LEU A 390 19.77 1.54 -18.32
N TYR A 391 18.50 1.83 -18.59
CA TYR A 391 17.93 1.83 -19.93
C TYR A 391 17.94 3.23 -20.52
N LEU A 392 18.47 3.36 -21.74
CA LEU A 392 18.61 4.61 -22.46
C LEU A 392 17.74 4.59 -23.74
N PRO A 393 17.38 5.75 -24.32
CA PRO A 393 16.73 5.76 -25.62
C PRO A 393 17.55 5.00 -26.66
N ALA A 394 16.89 4.27 -27.55
CA ALA A 394 17.58 3.46 -28.55
C ALA A 394 18.53 4.29 -29.43
N GLY A 395 19.74 3.80 -29.64
CA GLY A 395 20.78 4.44 -30.45
C GLY A 395 21.59 5.53 -29.71
N THR A 396 21.46 5.64 -28.39
CA THR A 396 22.17 6.67 -27.60
C THR A 396 23.31 6.10 -26.74
N LYS A 397 23.45 4.77 -26.66
CA LYS A 397 24.46 4.12 -25.82
C LYS A 397 25.89 4.57 -26.10
N GLU A 398 26.33 4.50 -27.35
CA GLU A 398 27.72 4.82 -27.71
C GLU A 398 28.05 6.28 -27.39
N LYS A 399 27.13 7.19 -27.73
CA LYS A 399 27.24 8.62 -27.38
C LYS A 399 27.34 8.80 -25.86
N PHE A 400 26.45 8.16 -25.11
CA PHE A 400 26.43 8.24 -23.65
C PHE A 400 27.75 7.76 -23.05
N GLU A 401 28.28 6.60 -23.47
CA GLU A 401 29.52 6.05 -22.92
C GLU A 401 30.73 6.94 -23.18
N LEU A 402 30.81 7.55 -24.38
CA LEU A 402 31.88 8.49 -24.73
C LEU A 402 31.82 9.77 -23.89
N GLU A 403 30.67 10.44 -23.85
CA GLU A 403 30.55 11.70 -23.11
C GLU A 403 30.59 11.48 -21.58
N TYR A 404 30.03 10.37 -21.09
CA TYR A 404 30.04 10.04 -19.67
C TYR A 404 31.46 9.84 -19.11
N ALA A 405 32.38 9.32 -19.92
CA ALA A 405 33.77 9.14 -19.54
C ALA A 405 34.52 10.48 -19.35
N GLU A 406 34.09 11.54 -20.02
CA GLU A 406 34.71 12.87 -19.96
C GLU A 406 34.19 13.73 -18.80
N ILE A 407 33.04 13.38 -18.21
CA ILE A 407 32.42 14.20 -17.15
C ILE A 407 33.16 14.04 -15.82
N PRO A 408 33.60 15.14 -15.19
CA PRO A 408 34.16 15.10 -13.84
C PRO A 408 33.19 14.51 -12.81
N GLU A 409 33.68 13.77 -11.82
CA GLU A 409 32.86 13.19 -10.74
C GLU A 409 31.95 14.20 -10.03
N SER A 410 32.39 15.46 -9.93
CA SER A 410 31.60 16.56 -9.35
C SER A 410 30.32 16.86 -10.13
N ASP A 411 30.34 16.65 -11.44
CA ASP A 411 29.32 17.08 -12.38
C ASP A 411 28.34 15.94 -12.71
N LYS A 412 28.70 14.70 -12.36
CA LYS A 412 27.82 13.52 -12.44
C LYS A 412 26.66 13.58 -11.45
N ARG A 413 26.77 14.38 -10.38
CA ARG A 413 25.86 14.36 -9.23
C ARG A 413 25.50 15.76 -8.72
N SER A 414 24.21 15.98 -8.47
CA SER A 414 23.70 17.18 -7.81
C SER A 414 23.82 17.07 -6.28
N TRP A 415 25.00 17.39 -5.73
CA TRP A 415 25.19 17.46 -4.28
C TRP A 415 24.99 18.87 -3.73
N VAL A 416 24.40 18.96 -2.55
CA VAL A 416 24.57 20.14 -1.69
C VAL A 416 25.58 19.79 -0.61
N ARG A 417 26.69 20.51 -0.56
CA ARG A 417 27.64 20.44 0.56
C ARG A 417 27.09 21.28 1.70
N HIS A 418 26.71 20.62 2.79
CA HIS A 418 26.09 21.25 3.95
C HIS A 418 27.09 21.32 5.13
N HIS A 419 27.39 22.53 5.59
CA HIS A 419 28.20 22.75 6.80
C HIS A 419 27.36 22.52 8.06
N ILE A 420 27.75 21.54 8.89
CA ILE A 420 27.04 21.12 10.10
C ILE A 420 27.20 22.20 11.18
N ARG A 421 26.07 22.77 11.62
CA ARG A 421 26.03 23.78 12.70
C ARG A 421 25.86 23.11 14.06
N SER A 422 26.26 23.83 15.11
CA SER A 422 26.02 23.39 16.48
C SER A 422 24.53 23.18 16.73
N GLY A 423 24.16 22.00 17.23
CA GLY A 423 22.77 21.60 17.48
C GLY A 423 22.05 20.94 16.30
N GLU A 424 22.66 20.86 15.11
CA GLU A 424 22.09 20.08 14.00
C GLU A 424 22.34 18.57 14.21
N THR A 425 21.34 17.77 13.87
CA THR A 425 21.40 16.30 13.82
C THR A 425 21.16 15.82 12.39
N LEU A 426 21.52 14.57 12.08
CA LEU A 426 21.19 14.00 10.77
C LEU A 426 19.70 14.07 10.45
N SER A 427 18.83 13.94 11.45
CA SER A 427 17.37 14.05 11.29
C SER A 427 16.94 15.47 10.89
N THR A 428 17.44 16.49 11.59
CA THR A 428 17.10 17.89 11.26
C THR A 428 17.65 18.30 9.89
N ILE A 429 18.82 17.77 9.52
CA ILE A 429 19.44 18.01 8.20
C ILE A 429 18.64 17.28 7.11
N ALA A 430 18.29 16.00 7.32
CA ALA A 430 17.46 15.22 6.41
C ALA A 430 16.12 15.92 6.13
N ALA A 431 15.43 16.39 7.17
CA ALA A 431 14.20 17.14 7.05
C ALA A 431 14.37 18.46 6.27
N LYS A 432 15.45 19.21 6.53
CA LYS A 432 15.75 20.49 5.84
C LYS A 432 15.91 20.33 4.33
N TYR A 433 16.52 19.23 3.91
CA TYR A 433 16.79 18.93 2.50
C TYR A 433 15.77 17.99 1.86
N ARG A 434 14.76 17.54 2.64
CA ARG A 434 13.74 16.56 2.22
C ARG A 434 14.36 15.26 1.69
N THR A 435 15.37 14.76 2.40
CA THR A 435 16.04 13.48 2.14
C THR A 435 15.92 12.57 3.36
N ASP A 436 16.39 11.32 3.24
CA ASP A 436 16.40 10.35 4.33
C ASP A 436 17.75 10.33 5.10
N ILE A 437 17.73 9.94 6.38
CA ILE A 437 18.92 9.84 7.24
C ILE A 437 19.88 8.76 6.72
N ASN A 438 19.36 7.59 6.33
CA ASN A 438 20.17 6.48 5.84
C ASN A 438 20.81 6.82 4.50
N VAL A 439 20.17 7.68 3.71
CA VAL A 439 20.72 8.23 2.47
C VAL A 439 21.89 9.17 2.73
N ILE A 440 21.76 10.10 3.69
CA ILE A 440 22.89 10.96 4.09
C ILE A 440 24.03 10.08 4.61
N LYS A 441 23.72 9.04 5.40
CA LYS A 441 24.72 8.11 5.93
C LYS A 441 25.41 7.31 4.82
N SER A 442 24.68 6.77 3.85
CA SER A 442 25.26 5.96 2.78
C SER A 442 26.19 6.79 1.90
N VAL A 443 25.78 8.01 1.56
CA VAL A 443 26.57 8.96 0.76
C VAL A 443 27.83 9.38 1.49
N ASN A 444 27.72 9.71 2.78
CA ASN A 444 28.86 10.18 3.59
C ASN A 444 29.61 9.04 4.28
N LYS A 445 29.32 7.78 3.92
CA LYS A 445 29.91 6.56 4.50
C LYS A 445 29.89 6.53 6.03
N LEU A 446 28.84 7.09 6.65
CA LEU A 446 28.68 7.17 8.10
C LEU A 446 28.17 5.84 8.66
N ARG A 447 28.88 5.30 9.66
CA ARG A 447 28.49 4.06 10.35
C ARG A 447 27.34 4.25 11.36
N GLY A 448 27.09 5.48 11.79
CA GLY A 448 26.10 5.82 12.82
C GLY A 448 25.44 7.16 12.59
N VAL A 449 24.71 7.66 13.59
CA VAL A 449 23.98 8.94 13.50
C VAL A 449 24.76 10.15 14.05
N ARG A 450 25.93 9.90 14.62
CA ARG A 450 26.77 10.93 15.23
C ARG A 450 27.46 11.74 14.14
N ILE A 451 27.31 13.05 14.22
CA ILE A 451 27.95 14.04 13.35
C ILE A 451 28.56 15.14 14.22
N THR A 452 29.61 15.79 13.73
CA THR A 452 30.35 16.81 14.48
C THR A 452 30.07 18.19 13.89
N ALA A 453 29.73 19.16 14.74
CA ALA A 453 29.57 20.54 14.31
C ALA A 453 30.91 21.08 13.76
N GLY A 454 30.86 21.78 12.63
CA GLY A 454 32.03 22.25 11.88
C GLY A 454 32.40 21.36 10.69
N ASP A 455 31.95 20.10 10.67
CA ASP A 455 32.17 19.20 9.53
C ASP A 455 31.19 19.50 8.39
N TYR A 456 31.43 18.88 7.22
CA TYR A 456 30.56 18.96 6.07
C TYR A 456 29.90 17.61 5.77
N LEU A 457 28.64 17.66 5.32
CA LEU A 457 27.93 16.51 4.76
C LEU A 457 27.58 16.78 3.29
N LEU A 458 27.74 15.76 2.47
CA LEU A 458 27.20 15.72 1.12
C LEU A 458 25.75 15.28 1.19
N ILE A 459 24.84 16.15 0.76
CA ILE A 459 23.41 15.88 0.78
C ILE A 459 22.92 15.70 -0.66
N PRO A 460 22.43 14.51 -1.04
CA PRO A 460 21.80 14.34 -2.34
C PRO A 460 20.49 15.11 -2.37
N VAL A 461 20.31 15.98 -3.36
CA VAL A 461 19.02 16.62 -3.64
C VAL A 461 18.80 16.68 -5.16
N PRO A 462 17.55 16.75 -5.64
CA PRO A 462 17.28 16.98 -7.06
C PRO A 462 18.01 18.23 -7.57
N GLN A 463 18.54 18.22 -8.80
CA GLN A 463 19.30 19.34 -9.37
C GLN A 463 18.61 20.71 -9.18
N ASN A 464 17.29 20.78 -9.39
CA ASN A 464 16.49 22.00 -9.19
C ASN A 464 16.51 22.50 -7.73
N HIS A 465 16.60 21.59 -6.75
CA HIS A 465 16.79 21.92 -5.34
C HIS A 465 18.27 22.21 -5.01
N ALA A 466 19.22 21.53 -5.65
CA ALA A 466 20.66 21.79 -5.47
C ALA A 466 21.01 23.23 -5.82
N HIS A 467 20.52 23.72 -6.96
CA HIS A 467 20.66 25.13 -7.36
C HIS A 467 20.03 26.10 -6.36
N TYR A 468 18.84 25.78 -5.82
CA TYR A 468 18.19 26.62 -4.81
C TYR A 468 19.02 26.79 -3.52
N TYR A 469 19.76 25.75 -3.10
CA TYR A 469 20.60 25.81 -1.89
C TYR A 469 22.03 26.32 -2.15
N SER A 470 22.61 26.12 -3.35
CA SER A 470 23.95 26.61 -3.68
C SER A 470 24.00 28.14 -3.81
N TYR A 471 22.95 28.78 -4.33
CA TYR A 471 22.84 30.25 -4.41
C TYR A 471 22.71 30.95 -3.06
N LYS A 472 22.44 30.23 -1.97
CA LYS A 472 22.38 30.80 -0.61
C LYS A 472 23.72 30.79 0.14
N GLU A 473 24.77 30.20 -0.42
CA GLU A 473 26.02 29.91 0.29
C GLU A 473 27.17 30.93 0.13
N PRO A 474 26.98 32.11 -0.51
CA PRO A 474 27.82 33.25 -0.13
C PRO A 474 27.03 34.55 -0.10
N TYR A 475 26.42 34.86 1.06
CA TYR A 475 26.15 36.19 1.60
C TYR A 475 24.97 36.05 2.58
N HIS A 476 25.25 35.85 3.86
CA HIS A 476 24.37 36.37 4.88
C HIS A 476 25.18 36.87 6.07
N THR A 477 25.45 38.17 5.97
CA THR A 477 25.77 39.06 7.08
C THR A 477 24.76 38.93 8.21
N LYS A 478 25.26 39.29 9.40
CA LYS A 478 24.55 39.35 10.68
C LYS A 478 23.10 39.82 10.54
N THR A 479 22.22 39.00 11.11
CA THR A 479 21.01 39.37 11.85
C THR A 479 20.41 40.75 11.55
N THR A 480 19.37 40.76 10.74
CA THR A 480 18.26 41.69 10.94
C THR A 480 16.98 40.88 11.02
N SER A 481 16.37 40.94 12.21
CA SER A 481 15.04 40.46 12.52
C SER A 481 14.05 40.82 11.41
N LYS A 482 13.68 39.83 10.58
CA LYS A 482 12.51 39.98 9.71
C LYS A 482 11.27 39.90 10.59
N LYS A 483 10.70 41.08 10.81
CA LYS A 483 9.34 41.35 11.30
C LYS A 483 8.38 40.24 10.85
N ALA A 484 7.72 39.63 11.83
CA ALA A 484 6.62 38.70 11.58
C ALA A 484 5.60 39.38 10.66
N VAL A 485 5.27 38.73 9.54
CA VAL A 485 4.07 39.06 8.77
C VAL A 485 2.88 38.82 9.70
N SER A 486 2.23 39.89 10.14
CA SER A 486 0.97 39.82 10.87
C SER A 486 -0.09 39.26 9.93
N ILE A 487 -0.61 38.08 10.22
CA ILE A 487 -1.75 37.52 9.51
C ILE A 487 -2.98 38.26 10.04
N THR A 488 -3.51 39.20 9.26
CA THR A 488 -4.65 40.03 9.65
C THR A 488 -5.93 39.20 9.72
N GLN A 489 -6.74 39.40 10.76
CA GLN A 489 -8.04 38.73 10.93
C GLN A 489 -9.00 39.09 9.78
N VAL A 490 -9.77 38.10 9.32
CA VAL A 490 -10.74 38.27 8.23
C VAL A 490 -11.90 39.15 8.70
N GLN A 491 -12.12 40.28 8.01
CA GLN A 491 -13.08 41.31 8.41
C GLN A 491 -14.50 41.07 7.89
N ASN A 492 -14.68 40.32 6.79
CA ASN A 492 -15.97 40.01 6.21
C ASN A 492 -15.94 38.67 5.44
N VAL A 493 -17.01 37.87 5.54
CA VAL A 493 -17.25 36.66 4.75
C VAL A 493 -18.64 36.77 4.12
N PRO A 494 -18.75 36.91 2.78
CA PRO A 494 -20.04 37.09 2.11
C PRO A 494 -21.06 35.99 2.42
N GLY A 495 -22.31 36.38 2.68
CA GLY A 495 -23.41 35.44 3.01
C GLY A 495 -23.29 34.77 4.39
N SER A 496 -22.46 35.32 5.28
CA SER A 496 -22.21 34.78 6.62
C SER A 496 -22.26 35.87 7.69
N LYS A 497 -22.86 35.55 8.83
CA LYS A 497 -22.91 36.38 10.02
C LYS A 497 -21.72 36.09 10.94
N LYS A 498 -21.10 37.15 11.46
CA LYS A 498 -20.01 37.06 12.45
C LYS A 498 -20.55 36.74 13.84
N VAL A 499 -20.01 35.70 14.46
CA VAL A 499 -20.23 35.34 15.86
C VAL A 499 -18.89 35.35 16.58
N ILE A 500 -18.83 35.95 17.78
CA ILE A 500 -17.61 35.97 18.59
C ILE A 500 -17.75 34.89 19.67
N TYR A 501 -16.85 33.90 19.62
CA TYR A 501 -16.76 32.83 20.61
C TYR A 501 -15.65 33.13 21.61
N ILE A 502 -15.90 32.90 22.89
CA ILE A 502 -14.92 33.04 23.96
C ILE A 502 -14.48 31.63 24.37
N VAL A 503 -13.21 31.31 24.14
CA VAL A 503 -12.63 29.99 24.43
C VAL A 503 -12.72 29.70 25.92
N LYS A 504 -13.26 28.54 26.29
CA LYS A 504 -13.35 28.04 27.67
C LYS A 504 -12.20 27.08 27.96
N LYS A 505 -11.96 26.84 29.26
CA LYS A 505 -10.94 25.89 29.70
C LYS A 505 -11.32 24.47 29.24
N GLY A 506 -10.48 23.86 28.41
CA GLY A 506 -10.68 22.53 27.85
C GLY A 506 -11.20 22.53 26.40
N ASP A 507 -11.53 23.69 25.84
CA ASP A 507 -11.98 23.78 24.46
C ASP A 507 -10.85 23.48 23.47
N THR A 508 -11.24 22.85 22.36
CA THR A 508 -10.37 22.67 21.19
C THR A 508 -10.99 23.35 19.96
N LEU A 509 -10.14 23.82 19.04
CA LEU A 509 -10.62 24.38 17.76
C LEU A 509 -11.48 23.39 16.96
N GLY A 510 -11.28 22.08 17.14
CA GLY A 510 -12.08 21.02 16.52
C GLY A 510 -13.51 20.99 17.04
N GLN A 511 -13.68 20.95 18.37
CA GLN A 511 -15.00 20.97 19.00
C GLN A 511 -15.76 22.28 18.74
N ILE A 512 -15.07 23.42 18.83
CA ILE A 512 -15.67 24.72 18.47
C ILE A 512 -16.09 24.73 17.00
N ALA A 513 -15.35 24.10 16.09
CA ALA A 513 -15.76 24.03 14.69
C ALA A 513 -17.01 23.17 14.47
N GLU A 514 -17.13 22.06 15.19
CA GLU A 514 -18.27 21.16 15.13
C GLU A 514 -19.55 21.83 15.66
N ASP A 515 -19.46 22.52 16.80
CA ASP A 515 -20.57 23.25 17.42
C ASP A 515 -21.16 24.33 16.49
N PHE A 516 -20.32 24.94 15.66
CA PHE A 516 -20.70 25.99 14.71
C PHE A 516 -20.87 25.48 13.27
N ASN A 517 -20.89 24.16 13.07
CA ASN A 517 -21.03 23.50 11.77
C ASN A 517 -20.06 24.06 10.70
N THR A 518 -18.80 24.25 11.10
CA THR A 518 -17.70 24.74 10.24
C THR A 518 -16.48 23.82 10.38
N ARG A 519 -15.35 24.23 9.80
CA ARG A 519 -14.08 23.49 9.91
C ARG A 519 -13.09 24.27 10.75
N ALA A 520 -12.30 23.57 11.58
CA ALA A 520 -11.24 24.19 12.40
C ALA A 520 -10.21 24.96 11.55
N SER A 521 -9.97 24.52 10.31
CA SER A 521 -9.16 25.25 9.33
C SER A 521 -9.72 26.63 8.98
N ARG A 522 -11.05 26.78 8.90
CA ARG A 522 -11.71 28.07 8.65
C ARG A 522 -11.62 28.99 9.86
N ILE A 523 -11.87 28.48 11.08
CA ILE A 523 -11.71 29.27 12.32
C ILE A 523 -10.28 29.79 12.46
N ARG A 524 -9.26 28.98 12.15
CA ARG A 524 -7.86 29.44 12.11
C ARG A 524 -7.65 30.58 11.12
N SER A 525 -8.13 30.42 9.88
CA SER A 525 -7.98 31.44 8.84
C SER A 525 -8.66 32.77 9.21
N TRP A 526 -9.84 32.73 9.83
CA TRP A 526 -10.58 33.93 10.22
C TRP A 526 -9.91 34.71 11.36
N ASN A 527 -9.14 34.01 12.20
CA ASN A 527 -8.51 34.54 13.39
C ASN A 527 -7.00 34.76 13.24
N GLY A 528 -6.44 34.52 12.05
CA GLY A 528 -5.01 34.69 11.76
C GLY A 528 -4.10 33.70 12.46
N LEU A 529 -4.63 32.54 12.88
CA LEU A 529 -3.89 31.51 13.63
C LEU A 529 -3.11 30.58 12.68
N ARG A 530 -1.86 30.29 13.02
CA ARG A 530 -1.04 29.31 12.29
C ARG A 530 -1.48 27.88 12.59
N TYR A 531 -1.15 26.96 11.68
CA TYR A 531 -1.35 25.54 11.94
C TYR A 531 -0.46 25.09 13.11
N GLY A 532 -1.06 24.54 14.17
CA GLY A 532 -0.37 24.17 15.41
C GLY A 532 -0.33 25.26 16.49
N GLU A 533 -0.85 26.47 16.22
CA GLU A 533 -0.93 27.53 17.23
C GLU A 533 -2.03 27.22 18.25
N HIS A 534 -1.68 27.29 19.55
CA HIS A 534 -2.58 26.98 20.65
C HIS A 534 -3.62 28.08 20.87
N ILE A 535 -4.84 27.68 21.24
CA ILE A 535 -5.86 28.60 21.76
C ILE A 535 -5.86 28.59 23.28
N TYR A 536 -6.08 29.74 23.89
CA TYR A 536 -6.06 29.91 25.35
C TYR A 536 -7.45 30.24 25.89
N PRO A 537 -7.76 29.82 27.14
CA PRO A 537 -9.00 30.24 27.79
C PRO A 537 -9.15 31.77 27.80
N ASN A 538 -10.38 32.24 27.60
CA ASN A 538 -10.81 33.63 27.40
C ASN A 538 -10.35 34.31 26.09
N GLN A 539 -9.68 33.59 25.19
CA GLN A 539 -9.38 34.10 23.86
C GLN A 539 -10.66 34.27 23.04
N LYS A 540 -10.80 35.40 22.34
CA LYS A 540 -11.93 35.68 21.46
C LYS A 540 -11.63 35.19 20.05
N LEU A 541 -12.50 34.35 19.50
CA LEU A 541 -12.43 33.84 18.13
C LEU A 541 -13.61 34.35 17.31
N ASN A 542 -13.33 34.91 16.14
CA ASN A 542 -14.28 35.25 15.09
C ASN A 542 -14.70 33.97 14.36
N ILE A 543 -15.98 33.66 14.37
CA ILE A 543 -16.59 32.52 13.68
C ILE A 543 -17.63 33.06 12.70
N TRP A 544 -17.51 32.73 11.41
CA TRP A 544 -18.46 33.16 10.38
C TRP A 544 -19.42 32.01 10.06
N VAL A 545 -20.72 32.25 10.24
CA VAL A 545 -21.78 31.24 10.10
C VAL A 545 -22.75 31.67 9.00
N ALA A 546 -23.12 30.78 8.09
CA ALA A 546 -24.00 31.11 6.95
C ALA A 546 -25.36 31.67 7.39
N GLU A 547 -25.82 32.73 6.72
CA GLU A 547 -26.95 33.58 7.17
C GLU A 547 -28.32 32.87 7.08
N ASN A 548 -28.48 31.87 6.20
CA ASN A 548 -29.79 31.28 5.86
C ASN A 548 -30.06 29.88 6.45
N LEU A 549 -29.47 29.53 7.60
CA LEU A 549 -29.66 28.21 8.25
C LEU A 549 -31.08 27.97 8.81
N LYS A 550 -31.89 29.02 9.01
CA LYS A 550 -33.30 28.90 9.46
C LYS A 550 -34.28 28.68 8.30
N GLU A 551 -34.03 29.28 7.14
CA GLU A 551 -34.94 29.20 5.98
C GLU A 551 -34.72 27.92 5.17
N MET A 552 -33.47 27.48 4.98
CA MET A 552 -33.16 26.20 4.32
C MET A 552 -33.70 24.97 5.09
N LYS A 553 -33.88 25.08 6.41
CA LYS A 553 -34.53 24.05 7.24
C LYS A 553 -36.05 24.05 7.10
N ALA A 554 -36.66 25.19 6.76
CA ALA A 554 -38.11 25.34 6.61
C ALA A 554 -38.61 24.90 5.22
N GLU A 555 -37.81 25.11 4.16
CA GLU A 555 -38.10 24.60 2.80
C GLU A 555 -38.00 23.07 2.75
N ALA A 556 -36.90 22.51 3.29
CA ALA A 556 -36.67 21.06 3.33
C ALA A 556 -37.71 20.31 4.17
N SER A 557 -38.29 20.95 5.19
CA SER A 557 -39.37 20.36 5.99
C SER A 557 -40.77 20.47 5.34
N ARG A 558 -40.95 21.38 4.36
CA ARG A 558 -42.19 21.49 3.55
C ARG A 558 -42.25 20.49 2.39
N GLU A 559 -41.12 20.18 1.75
CA GLU A 559 -41.08 19.15 0.69
C GLU A 559 -41.23 17.72 1.26
N ILE A 560 -40.75 17.49 2.50
CA ILE A 560 -40.84 16.17 3.15
C ILE A 560 -42.25 15.89 3.71
N SER A 561 -43.04 16.92 4.05
CA SER A 561 -44.37 16.74 4.67
C SER A 561 -45.49 16.35 3.69
N ILE A 562 -45.22 16.31 2.39
CA ILE A 562 -46.17 15.81 1.36
C ILE A 562 -46.02 14.30 1.12
N SER A 563 -44.91 13.67 1.55
CA SER A 563 -44.69 12.24 1.34
C SER A 563 -44.50 11.47 2.65
N GLN A 564 -45.52 10.66 2.97
CA GLN A 564 -45.48 9.50 3.87
C GLN A 564 -45.72 9.75 5.37
N GLY A 565 -46.98 9.60 5.79
CA GLY A 565 -47.32 9.22 7.15
C GLY A 565 -47.30 7.69 7.32
N THR A 566 -46.71 7.18 8.42
CA THR A 566 -47.23 6.08 9.27
C THR A 566 -46.22 5.70 10.39
N GLY A 567 -46.68 5.77 11.65
CA GLY A 567 -46.28 5.00 12.86
C GLY A 567 -44.81 4.73 13.23
N ASN A 568 -44.41 5.11 14.46
CA ASN A 568 -43.12 4.74 15.08
C ASN A 568 -42.99 3.22 15.27
N LYS A 569 -41.98 2.59 14.65
CA LYS A 569 -41.57 1.20 14.86
C LYS A 569 -40.38 1.13 15.82
N TYR A 570 -40.38 0.14 16.71
CA TYR A 570 -39.31 -0.14 17.67
C TYR A 570 -38.73 -1.54 17.45
N TYR A 571 -37.44 -1.71 17.71
CA TYR A 571 -36.69 -2.96 17.65
C TYR A 571 -36.06 -3.27 19.02
N THR A 572 -36.21 -4.51 19.50
CA THR A 572 -35.57 -4.96 20.74
C THR A 572 -34.26 -5.67 20.41
N VAL A 573 -33.16 -5.15 20.95
CA VAL A 573 -31.79 -5.64 20.74
C VAL A 573 -31.65 -7.08 21.24
N LYS A 574 -31.14 -7.97 20.40
CA LYS A 574 -30.87 -9.38 20.75
C LYS A 574 -29.40 -9.59 21.13
N LYS A 575 -29.11 -10.72 21.79
CA LYS A 575 -27.73 -11.10 22.15
C LYS A 575 -26.88 -11.25 20.88
N GLY A 576 -25.91 -10.38 20.71
CA GLY A 576 -25.01 -10.33 19.55
C GLY A 576 -25.32 -9.25 18.52
N ASP A 577 -26.43 -8.51 18.66
CA ASP A 577 -26.76 -7.42 17.75
C ASP A 577 -25.80 -6.22 17.93
N THR A 578 -25.43 -5.58 16.82
CA THR A 578 -24.78 -4.27 16.83
C THR A 578 -25.70 -3.18 16.27
N LEU A 579 -25.45 -1.91 16.58
CA LEU A 579 -26.23 -0.80 15.99
C LEU A 579 -26.17 -0.81 14.46
N TRP A 580 -25.08 -1.31 13.88
CA TRP A 580 -24.89 -1.38 12.44
C TRP A 580 -25.74 -2.48 11.80
N ASP A 581 -25.89 -3.64 12.45
CA ASP A 581 -26.78 -4.70 11.98
C ASP A 581 -28.25 -4.25 12.02
N ILE A 582 -28.63 -3.56 13.10
CA ILE A 582 -29.98 -3.01 13.29
C ILE A 582 -30.25 -1.90 12.27
N SER A 583 -29.27 -1.03 12.01
CA SER A 583 -29.43 0.08 11.07
C SER A 583 -29.62 -0.43 9.63
N ARG A 584 -28.85 -1.44 9.20
CA ARG A 584 -29.03 -2.11 7.90
C ARG A 584 -30.40 -2.78 7.78
N LYS A 585 -30.81 -3.52 8.81
CA LYS A 585 -32.07 -4.26 8.82
C LYS A 585 -33.30 -3.36 8.69
N HIS A 586 -33.19 -2.12 9.18
CA HIS A 586 -34.25 -1.13 9.15
C HIS A 586 -34.03 -0.02 8.13
N ASN A 587 -33.01 -0.15 7.27
CA ASN A 587 -32.64 0.81 6.23
C ASN A 587 -32.50 2.26 6.73
N ILE A 588 -31.84 2.43 7.87
CA ILE A 588 -31.51 3.73 8.48
C ILE A 588 -30.01 3.80 8.73
N SER A 589 -29.43 5.00 8.72
CA SER A 589 -28.00 5.14 9.05
C SER A 589 -27.75 4.89 10.54
N VAL A 590 -26.54 4.44 10.90
CA VAL A 590 -26.17 4.28 12.32
C VAL A 590 -26.26 5.61 13.08
N ASN A 591 -25.95 6.73 12.41
CA ASN A 591 -26.04 8.07 12.99
C ASN A 591 -27.49 8.51 13.20
N ASP A 592 -28.39 8.20 12.26
CA ASP A 592 -29.83 8.45 12.43
C ASP A 592 -30.43 7.57 13.53
N LEU A 593 -30.05 6.29 13.58
CA LEU A 593 -30.47 5.36 14.63
C LEU A 593 -30.01 5.82 16.00
N LYS A 594 -28.79 6.37 16.12
CA LYS A 594 -28.29 6.99 17.35
C LYS A 594 -29.05 8.25 17.71
N TYR A 595 -29.28 9.12 16.74
CA TYR A 595 -29.99 10.39 16.91
C TYR A 595 -31.42 10.19 17.42
N ILE A 596 -32.19 9.30 16.80
CA ILE A 596 -33.60 9.04 17.21
C ILE A 596 -33.74 8.31 18.54
N ASN A 597 -32.65 7.76 19.06
CA ASN A 597 -32.60 7.10 20.36
C ASN A 597 -31.80 7.91 21.40
N ASN A 598 -31.45 9.17 21.09
CA ASN A 598 -30.65 10.05 21.96
C ASN A 598 -29.36 9.39 22.47
N LYS A 599 -28.65 8.66 21.59
CA LYS A 599 -27.40 7.95 21.94
C LYS A 599 -26.20 8.68 21.36
N HIS A 600 -25.23 8.99 22.22
CA HIS A 600 -23.95 9.60 21.82
C HIS A 600 -22.85 8.56 21.53
N ASN A 601 -23.07 7.29 21.88
CA ASN A 601 -22.13 6.19 21.67
C ASN A 601 -22.80 4.97 21.02
N SER A 602 -21.98 3.99 20.60
CA SER A 602 -22.46 2.79 19.92
C SER A 602 -22.91 1.65 20.83
N SER A 603 -22.94 1.86 22.16
CA SER A 603 -23.17 0.80 23.12
C SER A 603 -24.65 0.43 23.22
N ILE A 604 -24.98 -0.85 23.04
CA ILE A 604 -26.31 -1.43 23.19
C ILE A 604 -26.23 -2.75 23.96
N ARG A 605 -27.27 -3.07 24.74
CA ARG A 605 -27.37 -4.31 25.51
C ARG A 605 -28.55 -5.15 25.04
N PRO A 606 -28.46 -6.49 25.10
CA PRO A 606 -29.60 -7.34 24.82
C PRO A 606 -30.79 -6.96 25.72
N GLY A 607 -31.94 -6.69 25.11
CA GLY A 607 -33.15 -6.19 25.78
C GLY A 607 -33.42 -4.69 25.57
N ASP A 608 -32.45 -3.90 25.08
CA ASP A 608 -32.68 -2.48 24.79
C ASP A 608 -33.73 -2.31 23.69
N ARG A 609 -34.66 -1.35 23.85
CA ARG A 609 -35.65 -1.01 22.81
C ARG A 609 -35.20 0.25 22.05
N LEU A 610 -34.89 0.09 20.78
CA LEU A 610 -34.48 1.18 19.89
C LEU A 610 -35.62 1.55 18.94
N LYS A 611 -35.91 2.85 18.80
CA LYS A 611 -36.74 3.39 17.73
C LYS A 611 -36.00 3.21 16.40
N VAL A 612 -36.67 2.64 15.41
CA VAL A 612 -36.06 2.26 14.10
C VAL A 612 -36.83 2.82 12.90
N SER A 613 -37.84 3.67 13.12
CA SER A 613 -38.41 4.55 12.09
C SER A 613 -38.58 5.97 12.65
N LYS A 614 -38.34 6.98 11.80
CA LYS A 614 -38.60 8.40 12.12
C LYS A 614 -40.06 8.74 11.85
N HIS A 615 -40.57 9.71 12.60
CA HIS A 615 -41.76 10.48 12.22
C HIS A 615 -41.41 11.42 11.07
#